data_AF-A0A9E2RI54-F1
#
_entry.id   AF-A0A9E2RI54-F1
#
_cell.length_a   1.000
_cell.length_b   1.000
_cell.length_c   1.000
_cell.angle_alpha   90.00
_cell.angle_beta   90.00
_cell.angle_gamma   90.00
#
_symmetry.space_group_name_H-M   'P 1'
#
loop_
_entity.id
_entity.type
_entity.pdbx_description
1 polymer ?
#
loop_
_entity_poly.entity_id
_entity_poly.type
_entity_poly.pdbx_seq_one_letter_code
_entity_poly.pdbx_strand_id
1 'polypeptide(L)'
;LFILVGGLVKVGVIRYLADQLVAVTQGNLAGSTMAVLWGSALLSAAVDNIPYVAAMNPLIVDLARSLHPEISHYATLVHQPDIIPLWWALALGACLGGNGTIIGASANVVIVDIARKAGYPISFWQFFKFGFPVMVGSILMSSLYLWLLFLR
;
A
#
# COMPACT_ATOMS: atom_id res chain seq x y z
N LEU A 1 4.56 -17.52 -0.76
CA LEU A 1 4.23 -16.15 -0.36
C LEU A 1 3.73 -16.07 1.09
N PHE A 2 2.51 -16.54 1.40
CA PHE A 2 1.95 -16.43 2.76
C PHE A 2 2.80 -17.09 3.87
N ILE A 3 3.50 -18.19 3.57
CA ILE A 3 4.46 -18.82 4.51
C ILE A 3 5.64 -17.89 4.84
N LEU A 4 6.19 -17.19 3.83
CA LEU A 4 7.28 -16.23 4.03
C LEU A 4 6.81 -15.03 4.86
N VAL A 5 5.64 -14.47 4.54
CA VAL A 5 5.01 -13.40 5.32
C VAL A 5 4.78 -13.86 6.77
N GLY A 6 4.24 -15.06 6.97
CA GLY A 6 4.07 -15.66 8.29
C GLY A 6 5.39 -15.80 9.06
N GLY A 7 6.49 -16.13 8.37
CA GLY A 7 7.84 -16.14 8.94
C GLY A 7 8.30 -14.75 9.41
N LEU A 8 8.10 -13.72 8.59
CA LEU A 8 8.45 -12.33 8.93
C LEU A 8 7.61 -11.79 10.11
N VAL A 9 6.33 -12.17 10.17
CA VAL A 9 5.47 -11.87 11.34
C VAL A 9 6.01 -12.57 12.59
N LYS A 10 6.36 -13.87 12.49
CA LYS A 10 6.83 -14.66 13.62
C LYS A 10 8.17 -14.16 14.19
N VAL A 11 9.07 -13.68 13.33
CA VAL A 11 10.37 -13.11 13.72
C VAL A 11 10.25 -11.64 14.19
N GLY A 12 9.07 -11.03 14.05
CA GLY A 12 8.79 -9.69 14.57
C GLY A 12 9.15 -8.53 13.64
N VAL A 13 9.53 -8.80 12.38
CA VAL A 13 9.89 -7.76 11.41
C VAL A 13 8.70 -6.85 11.10
N ILE A 14 7.51 -7.44 10.92
CA ILE A 14 6.28 -6.69 10.64
C ILE A 14 5.93 -5.77 11.82
N ARG A 15 6.08 -6.28 13.05
CA ARG A 15 5.86 -5.50 14.27
C ARG A 15 6.83 -4.33 14.37
N TYR A 16 8.12 -4.57 14.11
CA TYR A 16 9.13 -3.51 14.09
C TYR A 16 8.79 -2.41 13.08
N LEU A 17 8.36 -2.76 11.86
CA LEU A 17 7.96 -1.77 10.85
C LEU A 17 6.73 -0.97 11.29
N ALA A 18 5.73 -1.61 11.91
CA ALA A 18 4.57 -0.92 12.46
C ALA A 18 4.97 0.07 13.57
N ASP A 19 5.85 -0.33 14.48
CA ASP A 19 6.32 0.52 15.58
C ASP A 19 7.16 1.71 15.05
N GLN A 20 8.00 1.50 14.03
CA GLN A 20 8.71 2.57 13.35
C GLN A 20 7.75 3.56 12.66
N LEU A 21 6.70 3.05 12.03
CA LEU A 21 5.68 3.88 11.39
C LEU A 21 5.00 4.79 12.43
N VAL A 22 4.61 4.24 13.58
CA VAL A 22 4.04 5.01 14.71
C VAL A 22 5.03 6.03 15.24
N ALA A 23 6.31 5.66 15.39
CA ALA A 23 7.34 6.56 15.92
C ALA A 23 7.57 7.77 14.99
N VAL A 24 7.61 7.55 13.68
CA VAL A 24 7.79 8.61 12.67
C VAL A 24 6.57 9.52 12.60
N THR A 25 5.36 8.94 12.72
CA THR A 25 4.10 9.71 12.63
C THR A 25 3.66 10.27 13.98
N GLN A 26 4.38 9.97 15.06
CA GLN A 26 4.04 10.31 16.44
C GLN A 26 2.64 9.82 16.85
N GLY A 27 2.16 8.74 16.25
CA GLY A 27 0.80 8.24 16.44
C GLY A 27 -0.29 9.11 15.82
N ASN A 28 0.07 10.14 15.03
CA ASN A 28 -0.91 10.95 14.31
C ASN A 28 -1.58 10.11 13.22
N LEU A 29 -2.91 9.96 13.31
CA LEU A 29 -3.71 9.20 12.36
C LEU A 29 -3.50 9.67 10.91
N ALA A 30 -3.49 10.98 10.68
CA ALA A 30 -3.29 11.54 9.35
C ALA A 30 -1.89 11.22 8.83
N GLY A 31 -0.86 11.35 9.69
CA GLY A 31 0.51 10.97 9.36
C GLY A 31 0.63 9.50 8.97
N SER A 32 0.08 8.60 9.79
CA SER A 32 0.06 7.15 9.55
C SER A 32 -0.69 6.80 8.27
N THR A 33 -1.85 7.42 8.04
CA THR A 33 -2.65 7.21 6.83
C THR A 33 -1.90 7.63 5.57
N MET A 34 -1.27 8.82 5.59
CA MET A 34 -0.50 9.30 4.45
C MET A 34 0.76 8.48 4.21
N ALA A 35 1.44 8.04 5.27
CA ALA A 35 2.61 7.18 5.17
C ALA A 35 2.27 5.80 4.59
N VAL A 36 1.14 5.19 5.01
CA VAL A 36 0.64 3.95 4.41
C VAL A 36 0.28 4.16 2.95
N LEU A 37 -0.42 5.25 2.60
CA LEU A 37 -0.82 5.54 1.22
C LEU A 37 0.39 5.65 0.28
N TRP A 38 1.32 6.54 0.61
CA TRP A 38 2.50 6.82 -0.22
C TRP A 38 3.51 5.67 -0.20
N GLY A 39 3.74 5.07 0.96
CA GLY A 39 4.57 3.87 1.08
C GLY A 39 4.02 2.73 0.22
N SER A 40 2.70 2.53 0.25
CA SER A 40 2.04 1.53 -0.58
C SER A 40 2.12 1.84 -2.06
N ALA A 41 1.91 3.09 -2.46
CA ALA A 41 2.04 3.48 -3.85
C ALA A 41 3.43 3.16 -4.41
N LEU A 42 4.47 3.58 -3.69
CA LEU A 42 5.85 3.45 -4.15
C LEU A 42 6.34 2.01 -4.13
N LEU A 43 6.00 1.24 -3.09
CA LEU A 43 6.39 -0.17 -3.01
C LEU A 43 5.62 -1.03 -4.01
N SER A 44 4.32 -0.79 -4.19
CA SER A 44 3.49 -1.51 -5.17
C SER A 44 3.85 -1.15 -6.61
N ALA A 45 4.49 0.00 -6.85
CA ALA A 45 5.06 0.30 -8.16
C ALA A 45 6.18 -0.67 -8.55
N ALA A 46 6.84 -1.34 -7.58
CA ALA A 46 7.90 -2.33 -7.82
C ALA A 46 7.45 -3.78 -7.59
N VAL A 47 6.42 -3.99 -6.76
CA VAL A 47 5.93 -5.31 -6.33
C VAL A 47 4.45 -5.42 -6.67
N ASP A 48 4.03 -6.55 -7.24
CA ASP A 48 2.61 -6.76 -7.56
C ASP A 48 1.70 -6.55 -6.33
N ASN A 49 0.52 -5.98 -6.57
CA ASN A 49 -0.43 -5.59 -5.54
C ASN A 49 -0.82 -6.76 -4.62
N ILE A 50 -0.95 -7.99 -5.15
CA ILE A 50 -1.37 -9.16 -4.36
C ILE A 50 -0.34 -9.51 -3.27
N PRO A 51 0.94 -9.78 -3.60
CA PRO A 51 1.95 -10.04 -2.58
C PRO A 51 2.20 -8.87 -1.65
N TYR A 52 2.08 -7.64 -2.15
CA TYR A 52 2.25 -6.44 -1.34
C TYR A 52 1.17 -6.32 -0.26
N VAL A 53 -0.11 -6.38 -0.64
CA VAL A 53 -1.23 -6.28 0.32
C VAL A 53 -1.21 -7.44 1.32
N ALA A 54 -0.86 -8.65 0.88
CA ALA A 54 -0.70 -9.79 1.77
C ALA A 54 0.35 -9.55 2.87
N ALA A 55 1.44 -8.86 2.56
CA ALA A 55 2.48 -8.50 3.52
C ALA A 55 2.09 -7.33 4.42
N MET A 56 1.32 -6.37 3.91
CA MET A 56 0.88 -5.20 4.68
C MET A 56 -0.35 -5.44 5.55
N ASN A 57 -1.19 -6.41 5.22
CA ASN A 57 -2.34 -6.77 6.05
C ASN A 57 -1.97 -7.01 7.53
N PRO A 58 -0.99 -7.87 7.88
CA PRO A 58 -0.60 -8.04 9.28
C PRO A 58 0.01 -6.77 9.89
N LEU A 59 0.64 -5.90 9.09
CA LEU A 59 1.18 -4.62 9.57
C LEU A 59 0.05 -3.69 10.04
N ILE A 60 -1.02 -3.54 9.25
CA ILE A 60 -2.17 -2.70 9.63
C ILE A 60 -2.87 -3.26 10.87
N VAL A 61 -2.98 -4.59 10.98
CA VAL A 61 -3.55 -5.24 12.16
C VAL A 61 -2.67 -5.00 13.40
N ASP A 62 -1.35 -5.09 13.28
CA ASP A 62 -0.44 -4.83 14.41
C ASP A 62 -0.41 -3.34 14.80
N LEU A 63 -0.52 -2.43 13.83
CA LEU A 63 -0.70 -1.01 14.07
C LEU A 63 -2.00 -0.76 14.85
N ALA A 64 -3.11 -1.40 14.45
CA ALA A 64 -4.37 -1.31 15.17
C ALA A 64 -4.24 -1.81 16.62
N ARG A 65 -3.54 -2.93 16.85
CA ARG A 65 -3.26 -3.42 18.21
C ARG A 65 -2.40 -2.47 19.04
N SER A 66 -1.47 -1.75 18.41
CA SER A 66 -0.66 -0.73 19.11
C SER A 66 -1.47 0.49 19.51
N LEU A 67 -2.43 0.90 18.67
CA LEU A 67 -3.29 2.05 18.92
C LEU A 67 -4.43 1.72 19.90
N HIS A 68 -4.94 0.49 19.87
CA HIS A 68 -6.02 -0.02 20.73
C HIS A 68 -5.63 -1.30 21.48
N PRO A 69 -4.67 -1.22 22.42
CA PRO A 69 -4.22 -2.39 23.18
C PRO A 69 -5.34 -3.03 24.03
N GLU A 70 -6.39 -2.28 24.34
CA GLU A 70 -7.56 -2.72 25.09
C GLU A 70 -8.52 -3.61 24.29
N ILE A 71 -8.47 -3.58 22.95
CA ILE A 71 -9.40 -4.30 22.08
C ILE A 71 -8.79 -5.65 21.67
N SER A 72 -9.28 -6.73 22.28
CA SER A 72 -8.83 -8.09 21.97
C SER A 72 -9.58 -8.75 20.81
N HIS A 73 -10.82 -8.34 20.52
CA HIS A 73 -11.64 -8.94 19.48
C HIS A 73 -11.26 -8.39 18.09
N TYR A 74 -10.76 -9.26 17.20
CA TYR A 74 -10.27 -8.87 15.87
C TYR A 74 -11.28 -8.07 15.05
N ALA A 75 -12.54 -8.52 14.97
CA ALA A 75 -13.54 -7.85 14.16
C ALA A 75 -13.82 -6.43 14.66
N THR A 76 -13.82 -6.22 15.98
CA THR A 76 -13.99 -4.88 16.57
C THR A 76 -12.76 -4.01 16.35
N LEU A 77 -11.56 -4.60 16.45
CA LEU A 77 -10.29 -3.90 16.28
C LEU A 77 -10.13 -3.29 14.88
N VAL A 78 -10.36 -4.09 13.83
CA VAL A 78 -10.09 -3.64 12.46
C VAL A 78 -11.14 -2.69 11.89
N HIS A 79 -12.29 -2.57 12.56
CA HIS A 79 -13.37 -1.65 12.20
C HIS A 79 -13.41 -0.38 13.08
N GLN A 80 -12.37 -0.14 13.89
CA GLN A 80 -12.29 1.12 14.63
C GLN A 80 -12.24 2.33 13.67
N PRO A 81 -12.90 3.45 14.00
CA PRO A 81 -13.03 4.60 13.09
C PRO A 81 -11.70 5.17 12.59
N ASP A 82 -10.66 5.10 13.40
CA ASP A 82 -9.28 5.53 13.12
C ASP A 82 -8.43 4.44 12.45
N ILE A 83 -8.92 3.20 12.36
CA ILE A 83 -8.24 2.14 11.59
C ILE A 83 -8.76 2.06 10.15
N ILE A 84 -10.03 2.42 9.92
CA ILE A 84 -10.65 2.46 8.59
C ILE A 84 -9.83 3.28 7.55
N PRO A 85 -9.28 4.48 7.87
CA PRO A 85 -8.52 5.26 6.91
C PRO A 85 -7.23 4.56 6.45
N LEU A 86 -6.62 3.77 7.33
CA LEU A 86 -5.40 3.00 7.03
C LEU A 86 -5.70 1.88 6.01
N TRP A 87 -6.87 1.23 6.13
CA TRP A 87 -7.31 0.25 5.13
C TRP A 87 -7.55 0.87 3.77
N TRP A 88 -8.21 2.04 3.74
CA TRP A 88 -8.39 2.77 2.49
C TRP A 88 -7.06 3.26 1.89
N ALA A 89 -6.14 3.75 2.73
CA ALA A 89 -4.81 4.12 2.30
C ALA A 89 -4.04 2.95 1.69
N LEU A 90 -4.08 1.77 2.32
CA LEU A 90 -3.47 0.56 1.77
C LEU A 90 -4.11 0.15 0.44
N ALA A 91 -5.44 0.12 0.37
CA ALA A 91 -6.17 -0.27 -0.82
C ALA A 91 -5.92 0.67 -2.00
N LEU A 92 -6.04 1.98 -1.78
CA LEU A 92 -5.78 3.00 -2.81
C LEU A 92 -4.31 3.01 -3.22
N GLY A 93 -3.40 2.98 -2.25
CA GLY A 93 -1.97 3.01 -2.48
C GLY A 93 -1.49 1.78 -3.26
N ALA A 94 -1.89 0.57 -2.85
CA ALA A 94 -1.50 -0.65 -3.56
C ALA A 94 -2.10 -0.69 -4.98
N CYS A 95 -3.41 -0.47 -5.12
CA CYS A 95 -4.09 -0.60 -6.41
C CYS A 95 -3.64 0.45 -7.43
N LEU A 96 -3.45 1.70 -7.00
CA LEU A 96 -3.03 2.79 -7.89
C LEU A 96 -1.51 2.83 -8.07
N GLY A 97 -0.76 2.38 -7.07
CA GLY A 97 0.71 2.30 -7.09
C GLY A 97 1.26 1.42 -8.20
N GLY A 98 0.64 0.25 -8.42
CA GLY A 98 1.07 -0.70 -9.46
C GLY A 98 1.10 -0.12 -10.88
N ASN A 99 0.41 1.00 -11.13
CA ASN A 99 0.43 1.72 -12.41
C ASN A 99 1.72 2.52 -12.65
N GLY A 100 2.57 2.70 -11.63
CA GLY A 100 3.80 3.46 -11.74
C GLY A 100 4.85 2.82 -12.64
N THR A 101 4.86 1.49 -12.78
CA THR A 101 5.84 0.77 -13.61
C THR A 101 5.25 -0.45 -14.33
N ILE A 102 5.99 -1.00 -15.30
CA ILE A 102 5.60 -2.23 -16.01
C ILE A 102 5.48 -3.42 -15.06
N ILE A 103 6.34 -3.53 -14.05
CA ILE A 103 6.41 -4.70 -13.17
C ILE A 103 5.48 -4.59 -11.96
N GLY A 104 4.93 -3.41 -11.69
CA GLY A 104 4.05 -3.17 -10.54
C GLY A 104 2.71 -3.88 -10.64
N ALA A 105 2.29 -4.32 -11.83
CA ALA A 105 1.09 -5.13 -12.00
C ALA A 105 1.24 -6.13 -13.13
N SER A 106 0.73 -7.34 -12.92
CA SER A 106 0.63 -8.38 -13.96
C SER A 106 -0.06 -7.88 -15.25
N ALA A 107 -1.09 -7.05 -15.15
CA ALA A 107 -1.78 -6.46 -16.31
C ALA A 107 -0.84 -5.60 -17.19
N ASN A 108 0.09 -4.87 -16.57
CA ASN A 108 1.06 -4.03 -17.29
C ASN A 108 2.07 -4.89 -18.06
N VAL A 109 2.49 -6.01 -17.48
CA VAL A 109 3.36 -6.98 -18.17
C VAL A 109 2.63 -7.59 -19.38
N VAL A 110 1.36 -7.97 -19.20
CA VAL A 110 0.54 -8.57 -20.26
C VAL A 110 0.34 -7.59 -21.43
N ILE A 111 -0.01 -6.32 -21.16
CA ILE A 111 -0.22 -5.35 -22.24
C ILE A 111 1.07 -5.05 -23.01
N VAL A 112 2.22 -5.01 -22.32
CA VAL A 112 3.53 -4.81 -22.95
C VAL A 112 3.91 -6.01 -23.83
N ASP A 113 3.59 -7.24 -23.40
CA ASP A 113 3.81 -8.44 -24.21
C ASP A 113 2.92 -8.47 -25.46
N ILE A 114 1.64 -8.09 -25.33
CA ILE A 114 0.71 -7.95 -26.46
C ILE A 114 1.22 -6.88 -27.44
N ALA A 115 1.63 -5.72 -26.94
CA ALA A 115 2.15 -4.64 -27.78
C ALA A 115 3.43 -5.06 -28.53
N ARG A 116 4.33 -5.79 -27.85
CA ARG A 116 5.53 -6.38 -28.48
C ARG A 116 5.15 -7.33 -29.60
N LYS A 117 4.19 -8.23 -29.41
CA LYS A 117 3.68 -9.16 -30.43
C LYS A 117 3.04 -8.44 -31.62
N ALA A 118 2.43 -7.28 -31.38
CA ALA A 118 1.84 -6.44 -32.42
C ALA A 118 2.87 -5.54 -33.15
N GLY A 119 4.16 -5.64 -32.85
CA GLY A 119 5.22 -4.83 -33.48
C GLY A 119 5.47 -3.47 -32.82
N TYR A 120 4.87 -3.19 -31.66
CA TYR A 120 5.03 -1.95 -30.89
C TYR A 120 5.70 -2.23 -29.54
N PRO A 121 7.03 -2.47 -29.50
CA PRO A 121 7.70 -2.76 -28.24
C PRO A 121 7.70 -1.55 -27.30
N ILE A 122 7.21 -1.74 -26.08
CA ILE A 122 7.25 -0.74 -25.01
C ILE A 122 8.39 -1.09 -24.05
N SER A 123 9.36 -0.20 -23.94
CA SER A 123 10.45 -0.31 -22.95
C SER A 123 10.00 0.12 -21.56
N PHE A 124 10.73 -0.34 -20.54
CA PHE A 124 10.51 0.08 -19.14
C PHE A 124 10.46 1.61 -19.00
N TRP A 125 11.43 2.32 -19.58
CA TRP A 125 11.51 3.77 -19.49
C TRP A 125 10.38 4.49 -20.21
N GLN A 126 9.90 3.94 -21.33
CA GLN A 126 8.73 4.51 -22.02
C GLN A 126 7.49 4.42 -21.14
N PHE A 127 7.21 3.25 -20.58
CA PHE A 127 6.07 3.09 -19.68
C PHE A 127 6.24 3.97 -18.43
N PHE A 128 7.40 3.94 -17.78
CA PHE A 128 7.68 4.69 -16.55
C PHE A 128 7.44 6.19 -16.71
N LYS A 129 7.85 6.78 -17.84
CA LYS A 129 7.66 8.21 -18.13
C LYS A 129 6.20 8.65 -18.12
N PHE A 130 5.26 7.75 -18.41
CA PHE A 130 3.82 8.05 -18.38
C PHE A 130 3.14 7.49 -17.14
N GLY A 131 3.43 6.24 -16.78
CA GLY A 131 2.84 5.53 -15.65
C GLY A 131 3.16 6.18 -14.31
N PHE A 132 4.42 6.59 -14.09
CA PHE A 132 4.81 7.17 -12.80
C PHE A 132 4.15 8.53 -12.53
N PRO A 133 4.11 9.50 -13.46
CA PRO A 133 3.33 10.73 -13.25
C PRO A 133 1.83 10.49 -13.04
N VAL A 134 1.23 9.54 -13.78
CA VAL A 134 -0.19 9.18 -13.62
C VAL A 134 -0.45 8.56 -12.25
N MET A 135 0.44 7.71 -11.77
CA MET A 135 0.41 7.15 -10.42
C MET A 135 0.47 8.28 -9.39
N VAL A 136 1.45 9.20 -9.48
CA VAL A 136 1.58 10.33 -8.55
C VAL A 136 0.30 11.18 -8.54
N GLY A 137 -0.25 11.51 -9.70
CA GLY A 137 -1.51 12.25 -9.80
C GLY A 137 -2.68 11.53 -9.12
N SER A 138 -2.80 10.22 -9.34
CA SER A 138 -3.82 9.38 -8.70
C SER A 138 -3.66 9.36 -7.17
N ILE A 139 -2.42 9.27 -6.67
CA ILE A 139 -2.14 9.24 -5.24
C ILE A 139 -2.36 10.60 -4.57
N LEU A 140 -2.09 11.71 -5.27
CA LEU A 140 -2.44 13.04 -4.79
C LEU A 140 -3.96 13.19 -4.65
N MET A 141 -4.72 12.71 -5.64
CA MET A 141 -6.20 12.69 -5.57
C MET A 141 -6.68 11.80 -4.41
N SER A 142 -6.09 10.63 -4.21
CA SER A 142 -6.38 9.77 -3.05
C SER A 142 -6.03 10.41 -1.72
N SER A 143 -4.91 11.14 -1.65
CA SER A 143 -4.49 11.87 -0.45
C SER A 143 -5.54 12.92 -0.08
N LEU A 144 -6.01 13.69 -1.07
CA LEU A 144 -7.06 14.68 -0.87
C LEU A 144 -8.38 14.03 -0.44
N TYR A 145 -8.76 12.93 -1.09
CA TYR A 145 -9.97 12.17 -0.75
C TYR A 145 -9.95 11.68 0.70
N LEU A 146 -8.86 11.04 1.13
CA LEU A 146 -8.71 10.56 2.50
C LEU A 146 -8.69 11.71 3.51
N TRP A 147 -8.03 12.81 3.16
CA TRP A 147 -7.98 13.98 4.02
C TRP A 147 -9.38 14.55 4.28
N LEU A 148 -10.17 14.75 3.23
CA LEU A 148 -11.49 15.36 3.34
C LEU A 148 -12.53 14.47 4.03
N LEU A 149 -12.45 13.15 3.84
CA LEU A 149 -13.46 12.22 4.35
C LEU A 149 -13.15 11.72 5.76
N PHE A 150 -11.87 11.55 6.12
CA PHE A 150 -11.48 10.86 7.35
C PHE A 150 -10.57 11.65 8.28
N LEU A 151 -9.83 12.64 7.79
CA LEU A 151 -8.72 13.26 8.55
C LEU A 151 -8.90 14.76 8.79
N ARG A 152 -10.12 15.28 8.56
CA ARG A 152 -10.50 16.67 8.81
C ARG A 152 -10.98 16.87 10.25
#